data_AF-A0A835XXI7-F1
#
_entry.id   AF-A0A835XXI7-F1
#
_cell.length_a   1.000
_cell.length_b   1.000
_cell.length_c   1.000
_cell.angle_alpha   90.00
_cell.angle_beta   90.00
_cell.angle_gamma   90.00
#
_symmetry.space_group_name_H-M   'P 1'
#
loop_
_entity.id
_entity.type
_entity.pdbx_description
1 polymer ?
#
loop_
_entity_poly.entity_id
_entity_poly.type
_entity_poly.pdbx_seq_one_letter_code
_entity_poly.pdbx_strand_id
1 'polypeptide(L)'
;MTCVNEHQPSLQGRSQPAATTWETTGRFQQSPLRIAGVWISRRQQPPRDTFPVTVVTQLSVGRLAQLEALCRSWAGPLAAAVWLPLVLKGKNGSSGKSSNVTYSLGTIDDGGLKLSDNHRNVISREAAVINALHQRAEQAGPCQLDLMLVYELYESDKMASLLYPVNVMRNLARLMARTPMMGAFDADMMVGGELADELATNATAAVDLVRRVMGNTTRGREAAERAERGAVAGAALYAVTAAERAKARAAEAAAEAQAAEARAAAAQARVKELQSRTASGAGAGAATAARRLLRGLPSLLKLSRWHQRSTQGSDGEDDGEEEGDGDDGEDGGEEGEGQQEDEDEDDGDAMSAEVSAAEAALEAALAAATGSDPTPSSSSTSPSASTSTPASATSGAASTGAKPSSAQGHPTDGRVAVVLPAFTTDWKMTSDQTWPTELAETLALRSTNKTLLSKWYKIKSLRRFNPKGSTHHNTDTSRWLKTHEWYNVSYRFMYEPWVLVDRLTSPWHDIRFRG
;
A
#
# COMPACT_ATOMS: atom_id res chain seq x y z
N MET A 1 -14.12 4.35 28.05
CA MET A 1 -15.04 4.35 26.89
C MET A 1 -16.38 4.98 27.22
N THR A 2 -17.03 4.56 28.32
CA THR A 2 -18.31 5.11 28.79
C THR A 2 -18.31 6.64 28.82
N CYS A 3 -17.30 7.26 29.44
CA CYS A 3 -17.14 8.72 29.45
C CYS A 3 -17.12 9.36 28.04
N VAL A 4 -16.37 8.80 27.08
CA VAL A 4 -16.29 9.40 25.72
C VAL A 4 -17.66 9.35 25.04
N ASN A 5 -18.35 8.20 25.10
CA ASN A 5 -19.67 8.06 24.49
C ASN A 5 -20.74 8.90 25.20
N GLU A 6 -20.65 9.10 26.53
CA GLU A 6 -21.57 9.96 27.29
C GLU A 6 -21.41 11.45 26.96
N HIS A 7 -20.21 11.85 26.49
CA HIS A 7 -19.85 13.24 26.25
C HIS A 7 -19.81 13.63 24.78
N GLN A 8 -20.30 12.78 23.88
CA GLN A 8 -20.40 13.13 22.46
C GLN A 8 -21.53 14.14 22.23
N PRO A 9 -21.26 15.30 21.59
CA PRO A 9 -22.29 16.29 21.28
C PRO A 9 -23.46 15.72 20.47
N SER A 10 -23.21 14.75 19.60
CA SER A 10 -24.24 14.03 18.84
C SER A 10 -25.18 13.20 19.71
N LEU A 11 -24.80 12.92 20.96
CA LEU A 11 -25.60 12.16 21.93
C LEU A 11 -26.13 13.03 23.07
N GLN A 12 -25.65 14.28 23.18
CA GLN A 12 -26.06 15.24 24.21
C GLN A 12 -27.14 16.18 23.67
N GLY A 13 -28.40 15.81 23.89
CA GLY A 13 -29.57 16.65 23.61
C GLY A 13 -30.79 15.84 23.20
N ARG A 14 -31.98 16.27 23.64
CA ARG A 14 -33.26 15.58 23.34
C ARG A 14 -33.66 15.56 21.85
N SER A 15 -32.91 16.25 20.99
CA SER A 15 -33.26 16.44 19.57
C SER A 15 -32.36 15.71 18.56
N GLN A 16 -31.27 15.07 19.00
CA GLN A 16 -30.41 14.30 18.09
C GLN A 16 -30.92 12.85 18.03
N PRO A 17 -31.05 12.27 16.82
CA PRO A 17 -31.56 10.92 16.67
C PRO A 17 -30.52 9.91 17.18
N ALA A 18 -30.98 8.94 17.96
CA ALA A 18 -30.11 7.91 18.54
C ALA A 18 -29.62 6.87 17.50
N ALA A 19 -30.15 6.94 16.27
CA ALA A 19 -29.77 6.13 15.12
C ALA A 19 -29.84 7.00 13.85
N THR A 20 -29.04 6.64 12.85
CA THR A 20 -29.00 7.29 11.54
C THR A 20 -30.14 6.81 10.66
N THR A 21 -30.84 7.75 10.04
CA THR A 21 -31.86 7.51 9.01
C THR A 21 -31.39 8.07 7.66
N TRP A 22 -32.16 7.77 6.60
CA TRP A 22 -31.96 8.41 5.31
C TRP A 22 -32.09 9.93 5.41
N GLU A 23 -33.13 10.40 6.09
CA GLU A 23 -33.46 11.82 6.25
C GLU A 23 -32.36 12.57 7.03
N THR A 24 -31.84 11.97 8.11
CA THR A 24 -30.78 12.60 8.90
C THR A 24 -29.49 12.71 8.10
N THR A 25 -29.25 11.72 7.24
CA THR A 25 -28.10 11.74 6.33
C THR A 25 -28.26 12.81 5.25
N GLY A 26 -29.42 12.89 4.60
CA GLY A 26 -29.71 13.91 3.58
C GLY A 26 -29.73 15.35 4.12
N ARG A 27 -29.88 15.52 5.44
CA ARG A 27 -29.81 16.82 6.13
C ARG A 27 -28.41 17.18 6.64
N PHE A 28 -27.38 16.42 6.26
CA PHE A 28 -26.00 16.66 6.72
C PHE A 28 -25.89 16.70 8.25
N GLN A 29 -26.64 15.83 8.95
CA GLN A 29 -26.49 15.70 10.40
C GLN A 29 -25.23 14.90 10.73
N GLN A 30 -24.62 15.23 11.86
CA GLN A 30 -23.45 14.52 12.37
C GLN A 30 -23.80 13.05 12.65
N SER A 31 -22.89 12.13 12.29
CA SER A 31 -23.04 10.71 12.59
C SER A 31 -23.06 10.45 14.11
N PRO A 32 -24.08 9.77 14.67
CA PRO A 32 -24.16 9.38 16.08
C PRO A 32 -23.29 8.14 16.37
N LEU A 33 -21.98 8.26 16.10
CA LEU A 33 -20.99 7.19 16.22
C LEU A 33 -20.61 6.89 17.66
N ARG A 34 -20.54 5.62 18.05
CA ARG A 34 -20.15 5.19 19.39
C ARG A 34 -18.87 4.36 19.36
N ILE A 35 -17.97 4.58 20.31
CA ILE A 35 -16.73 3.81 20.44
C ILE A 35 -17.02 2.51 21.20
N ALA A 36 -16.74 1.37 20.57
CA ALA A 36 -16.83 0.06 21.21
C ALA A 36 -15.51 -0.38 21.86
N GLY A 37 -14.37 0.02 21.31
CA GLY A 37 -13.06 -0.37 21.84
C GLY A 37 -11.93 0.44 21.21
N VAL A 38 -10.81 0.51 21.93
CA VAL A 38 -9.56 1.11 21.45
C VAL A 38 -8.41 0.19 21.87
N TRP A 39 -7.53 -0.09 20.93
CA TRP A 39 -6.33 -0.88 21.12
C TRP A 39 -5.14 -0.01 20.74
N ILE A 40 -4.23 0.16 21.68
CA ILE A 40 -3.05 1.01 21.50
C ILE A 40 -1.84 0.10 21.50
N SER A 41 -1.01 0.21 20.47
CA SER A 41 0.22 -0.54 20.33
C SER A 41 1.12 -0.30 21.55
N ARG A 42 1.56 -1.40 22.19
CA ARG A 42 2.42 -1.38 23.38
C ARG A 42 3.89 -1.52 23.04
N ARG A 43 4.21 -1.84 21.80
CA ARG A 43 5.59 -1.86 21.30
C ARG A 43 6.29 -0.61 21.79
N GLN A 44 7.35 -0.84 22.58
CA GLN A 44 8.27 0.22 22.92
C GLN A 44 8.73 0.77 21.58
N GLN A 45 8.42 2.04 21.35
CA GLN A 45 8.83 2.65 20.10
C GLN A 45 10.36 2.50 20.04
N PRO A 46 10.98 2.12 18.91
CA PRO A 46 12.28 2.72 18.63
C PRO A 46 12.13 4.22 18.93
N PRO A 47 13.08 4.84 19.65
CA PRO A 47 12.86 6.04 20.47
C PRO A 47 11.82 6.93 19.81
N ARG A 48 10.68 7.24 20.48
CA ARG A 48 9.36 7.76 19.97
C ARG A 48 9.35 8.58 18.67
N ASP A 49 10.48 9.16 18.37
CA ASP A 49 10.88 10.03 17.31
C ASP A 49 11.44 9.32 16.04
N THR A 50 11.57 7.98 16.00
CA THR A 50 12.15 7.25 14.84
C THR A 50 11.41 7.48 13.53
N PHE A 51 10.09 7.70 13.60
CA PHE A 51 9.31 8.05 12.42
C PHE A 51 8.71 9.44 12.61
N PRO A 52 8.91 10.37 11.67
CA PRO A 52 8.26 11.68 11.72
C PRO A 52 6.77 11.63 11.32
N VAL A 53 6.31 10.52 10.74
CA VAL A 53 4.99 10.35 10.12
C VAL A 53 4.19 9.23 10.78
N THR A 54 2.90 9.48 11.01
CA THR A 54 1.91 8.45 11.31
C THR A 54 1.02 8.27 10.10
N VAL A 55 0.93 7.05 9.59
CA VAL A 55 -0.09 6.72 8.59
C VAL A 55 -1.43 6.66 9.31
N VAL A 56 -2.43 7.35 8.76
CA VAL A 56 -3.79 7.33 9.28
C VAL A 56 -4.71 6.77 8.21
N THR A 57 -5.60 5.87 8.60
CA THR A 57 -6.57 5.27 7.67
C THR A 57 -7.92 5.05 8.34
N GLN A 58 -8.92 4.80 7.52
CA GLN A 58 -10.26 4.43 7.96
C GLN A 58 -10.73 3.25 7.11
N LEU A 59 -11.61 2.44 7.67
CA LEU A 59 -12.16 1.28 6.97
C LEU A 59 -13.45 0.79 7.63
N SER A 60 -14.17 -0.08 6.92
CA SER A 60 -15.21 -0.92 7.53
C SER A 60 -14.60 -2.22 8.08
N VAL A 61 -15.34 -2.90 8.96
CA VAL A 61 -14.94 -4.24 9.46
C VAL A 61 -14.71 -5.28 8.34
N GLY A 62 -15.29 -5.07 7.15
CA GLY A 62 -15.09 -5.95 6.00
C GLY A 62 -13.73 -5.80 5.31
N ARG A 63 -12.93 -4.78 5.68
CA ARG A 63 -11.64 -4.47 5.05
C ARG A 63 -10.41 -4.72 5.95
N LEU A 64 -10.58 -5.56 6.98
CA LEU A 64 -9.51 -5.84 7.96
C LEU A 64 -8.27 -6.50 7.33
N ALA A 65 -8.44 -7.31 6.28
CA ALA A 65 -7.31 -7.91 5.56
C ALA A 65 -6.44 -6.86 4.86
N GLN A 66 -7.06 -5.82 4.29
CA GLN A 66 -6.33 -4.72 3.66
C GLN A 66 -5.56 -3.90 4.70
N LEU A 67 -6.13 -3.69 5.91
CA LEU A 67 -5.39 -3.07 7.01
C LEU A 67 -4.18 -3.91 7.45
N GLU A 68 -4.31 -5.23 7.50
CA GLU A 68 -3.21 -6.14 7.80
C GLU A 68 -2.11 -6.05 6.72
N ALA A 69 -2.47 -5.92 5.44
CA ALA A 69 -1.52 -5.66 4.35
C ALA A 69 -0.82 -4.29 4.48
N LEU A 70 -1.58 -3.22 4.75
CA LEU A 70 -1.01 -1.88 5.00
C LEU A 70 -0.02 -1.92 6.16
N CYS A 71 -0.37 -2.57 7.27
CA CYS A 71 0.51 -2.73 8.43
C CYS A 71 1.76 -3.57 8.11
N ARG A 72 1.67 -4.61 7.27
CA ARG A 72 2.86 -5.35 6.80
C ARG A 72 3.80 -4.47 5.97
N SER A 73 3.25 -3.56 5.16
CA SER A 73 4.02 -2.67 4.28
C SER A 73 4.65 -1.46 4.99
N TRP A 74 4.07 -1.01 6.11
CA TRP A 74 4.51 0.18 6.84
C TRP A 74 5.11 -0.15 8.21
N ALA A 75 6.39 0.16 8.39
CA ALA A 75 7.12 -0.14 9.63
C ALA A 75 6.90 0.87 10.76
N GLY A 76 6.26 2.00 10.48
CA GLY A 76 6.08 3.08 11.45
C GLY A 76 4.74 3.03 12.21
N PRO A 77 4.39 4.13 12.90
CA PRO A 77 3.08 4.32 13.49
C PRO A 77 1.96 4.29 12.44
N LEU A 78 0.94 3.48 12.70
CA LEU A 78 -0.29 3.35 11.90
C LEU A 78 -1.49 3.48 12.82
N ALA A 79 -2.40 4.41 12.51
CA ALA A 79 -3.64 4.61 13.24
C ALA A 79 -4.84 4.34 12.33
N ALA A 80 -5.77 3.48 12.76
CA ALA A 80 -6.94 3.13 11.98
C ALA A 80 -8.24 3.20 12.78
N ALA A 81 -9.25 3.85 12.22
CA ALA A 81 -10.61 3.83 12.74
C ALA A 81 -11.46 2.83 11.93
N VAL A 82 -11.98 1.81 12.62
CA VAL A 82 -12.76 0.70 12.04
C VAL A 82 -14.24 0.93 12.31
N TRP A 83 -15.04 0.98 11.24
CA TRP A 83 -16.47 1.25 11.30
C TRP A 83 -17.32 -0.03 11.19
N LEU A 84 -18.30 -0.13 12.08
CA LEU A 84 -19.27 -1.22 12.18
C LEU A 84 -20.71 -0.67 12.06
N PRO A 85 -21.36 -0.79 10.89
CA PRO A 85 -22.77 -0.44 10.76
C PRO A 85 -23.66 -1.49 11.42
N LEU A 86 -24.64 -1.04 12.20
CA LEU A 86 -25.61 -1.90 12.88
C LEU A 86 -27.04 -1.46 12.52
N VAL A 87 -27.71 -2.22 11.66
CA VAL A 87 -29.10 -1.94 11.28
C VAL A 87 -30.06 -2.41 12.37
N LEU A 88 -30.93 -1.52 12.82
CA LEU A 88 -32.11 -1.80 13.64
C LEU A 88 -33.21 -2.27 12.69
N LYS A 89 -33.76 -3.48 12.84
CA LYS A 89 -34.95 -3.86 12.07
C LYS A 89 -36.16 -3.04 12.55
N GLY A 90 -37.11 -2.73 11.68
CA GLY A 90 -38.40 -2.17 12.10
C GLY A 90 -39.26 -3.26 12.76
N LYS A 91 -40.12 -2.89 13.72
CA LYS A 91 -41.12 -3.81 14.33
C LYS A 91 -42.24 -4.24 13.36
N ASN A 92 -42.31 -3.66 12.16
CA ASN A 92 -43.45 -3.84 11.26
C ASN A 92 -43.08 -4.72 10.06
N GLY A 93 -43.47 -6.00 10.11
CA GLY A 93 -43.29 -6.91 8.99
C GLY A 93 -43.49 -8.37 9.39
N SER A 94 -44.74 -8.74 9.62
CA SER A 94 -45.21 -10.12 9.70
C SER A 94 -44.65 -11.00 8.57
N SER A 95 -43.98 -12.07 8.96
CA SER A 95 -43.94 -13.38 8.29
C SER A 95 -43.75 -13.39 6.76
N GLY A 96 -42.51 -13.22 6.29
CA GLY A 96 -42.10 -13.63 4.94
C GLY A 96 -40.76 -14.34 5.01
N LYS A 97 -40.76 -15.67 4.87
CA LYS A 97 -39.57 -16.53 4.94
C LYS A 97 -38.50 -16.05 3.97
N SER A 98 -37.40 -15.50 4.49
CA SER A 98 -36.14 -15.43 3.76
C SER A 98 -34.97 -15.63 4.73
N SER A 99 -34.26 -16.72 4.49
CA SER A 99 -33.04 -17.14 5.15
C SER A 99 -31.87 -16.27 4.71
N ASN A 100 -31.38 -15.41 5.62
CA ASN A 100 -29.95 -15.27 5.94
C ASN A 100 -29.76 -14.17 7.00
N VAL A 101 -29.16 -14.58 8.13
CA VAL A 101 -28.68 -13.77 9.27
C VAL A 101 -29.67 -12.72 9.81
N THR A 102 -30.53 -13.19 10.72
CA THR A 102 -31.46 -12.33 11.48
C THR A 102 -30.76 -11.74 12.70
N TYR A 103 -30.43 -10.45 12.66
CA TYR A 103 -30.06 -9.69 13.86
C TYR A 103 -31.34 -9.31 14.64
N SER A 104 -31.46 -9.77 15.88
CA SER A 104 -32.59 -9.46 16.78
C SER A 104 -32.53 -8.03 17.30
N LEU A 105 -33.71 -7.45 17.52
CA LEU A 105 -34.00 -6.03 17.74
C LEU A 105 -33.56 -5.47 19.09
N GLY A 106 -33.11 -4.22 19.10
CA GLY A 106 -33.08 -3.38 20.30
C GLY A 106 -34.40 -2.63 20.39
N THR A 107 -34.98 -2.47 21.58
CA THR A 107 -36.18 -1.65 21.74
C THR A 107 -35.78 -0.18 21.90
N ILE A 108 -36.44 0.70 21.16
CA ILE A 108 -36.45 2.13 21.43
C ILE A 108 -37.53 2.33 22.49
N ASP A 109 -37.13 2.39 23.76
CA ASP A 109 -38.02 2.80 24.85
C ASP A 109 -37.85 4.32 25.07
N ASP A 110 -38.82 5.00 25.68
CA ASP A 110 -38.81 6.45 25.96
C ASP A 110 -37.62 6.92 26.83
N GLY A 111 -36.77 6.00 27.31
CA GLY A 111 -35.53 6.26 28.06
C GLY A 111 -34.24 6.13 27.25
N GLY A 112 -34.31 6.00 25.92
CA GLY A 112 -33.14 5.93 25.04
C GLY A 112 -32.97 4.59 24.34
N LEU A 113 -32.16 4.60 23.28
CA LEU A 113 -31.99 3.46 22.38
C LEU A 113 -31.18 2.35 23.08
N LYS A 114 -31.86 1.27 23.49
CA LYS A 114 -31.22 0.10 24.08
C LYS A 114 -30.74 -0.82 22.97
N LEU A 115 -29.45 -1.11 22.95
CA LEU A 115 -28.90 -2.17 22.11
C LEU A 115 -29.58 -3.50 22.44
N SER A 116 -29.81 -4.34 21.42
CA SER A 116 -30.24 -5.72 21.66
C SER A 116 -29.09 -6.58 22.14
N ASP A 117 -29.40 -7.76 22.68
CA ASP A 117 -28.38 -8.78 22.94
C ASP A 117 -27.65 -9.17 21.65
N ASN A 118 -28.34 -9.24 20.51
CA ASN A 118 -27.69 -9.55 19.24
C ASN A 118 -26.72 -8.44 18.81
N HIS A 119 -27.08 -7.16 18.96
CA HIS A 119 -26.17 -6.04 18.64
C HIS A 119 -24.97 -6.06 19.58
N ARG A 120 -25.18 -6.28 20.89
CA ARG A 120 -24.09 -6.48 21.85
C ARG A 120 -23.18 -7.63 21.44
N ASN A 121 -23.75 -8.77 21.07
CA ASN A 121 -22.99 -9.94 20.64
C ASN A 121 -22.19 -9.69 19.36
N VAL A 122 -22.75 -8.96 18.39
CA VAL A 122 -22.03 -8.55 17.18
C VAL A 122 -20.87 -7.62 17.54
N ILE A 123 -21.11 -6.57 18.34
CA ILE A 123 -20.05 -5.66 18.78
C ILE A 123 -18.93 -6.43 19.50
N SER A 124 -19.29 -7.31 20.43
CA SER A 124 -18.32 -8.14 21.17
C SER A 124 -17.53 -9.07 20.25
N ARG A 125 -18.19 -9.69 19.27
CA ARG A 125 -17.53 -10.55 18.27
C ARG A 125 -16.53 -9.75 17.42
N GLU A 126 -16.94 -8.62 16.86
CA GLU A 126 -16.06 -7.80 16.03
C GLU A 126 -14.91 -7.20 16.84
N ALA A 127 -15.17 -6.81 18.10
CA ALA A 127 -14.12 -6.38 19.02
C ALA A 127 -13.10 -7.49 19.30
N ALA A 128 -13.54 -8.76 19.42
CA ALA A 128 -12.64 -9.89 19.57
C ALA A 128 -11.78 -10.14 18.31
N VAL A 129 -12.37 -10.01 17.12
CA VAL A 129 -11.64 -10.12 15.84
C VAL A 129 -10.58 -9.02 15.73
N ILE A 130 -10.95 -7.77 16.03
CA ILE A 130 -10.03 -6.63 16.02
C ILE A 130 -8.91 -6.79 17.05
N ASN A 131 -9.25 -7.27 18.25
CA ASN A 131 -8.25 -7.58 19.26
C ASN A 131 -7.26 -8.64 18.77
N ALA A 132 -7.73 -9.70 18.11
CA ALA A 132 -6.86 -10.73 17.55
C ALA A 132 -5.96 -10.19 16.43
N LEU A 133 -6.49 -9.34 15.54
CA LEU A 133 -5.69 -8.66 14.51
C LEU A 133 -4.64 -7.75 15.12
N HIS A 134 -5.00 -6.94 16.12
CA HIS A 134 -4.05 -6.09 16.84
C HIS A 134 -2.97 -6.93 17.54
N GLN A 135 -3.33 -8.06 18.19
CA GLN A 135 -2.34 -8.96 18.79
C GLN A 135 -1.38 -9.56 17.76
N ARG A 136 -1.87 -9.95 16.57
CA ARG A 136 -0.99 -10.38 15.47
C ARG A 136 -0.07 -9.26 15.03
N ALA A 137 -0.57 -8.05 14.82
CA ALA A 137 0.27 -6.89 14.48
C ALA A 137 1.32 -6.60 15.59
N GLU A 138 0.95 -6.72 16.86
CA GLU A 138 1.88 -6.57 17.99
C GLU A 138 2.98 -7.65 17.99
N GLN A 139 2.72 -8.83 17.42
CA GLN A 139 3.67 -9.93 17.31
C GLN A 139 4.45 -9.93 15.98
N ALA A 140 3.85 -9.39 14.92
CA ALA A 140 4.34 -9.48 13.55
C ALA A 140 4.96 -8.17 13.05
N GLY A 141 6.14 -8.25 12.42
CA GLY A 141 6.79 -7.11 11.77
C GLY A 141 7.10 -5.94 12.70
N PRO A 142 7.44 -4.74 12.17
CA PRO A 142 7.73 -3.53 12.96
C PRO A 142 6.57 -2.55 13.16
N CYS A 143 5.43 -2.76 12.49
CA CYS A 143 4.25 -1.87 12.52
C CYS A 143 3.72 -1.60 13.93
N GLN A 144 3.40 -0.33 14.21
CA GLN A 144 2.77 0.10 15.47
C GLN A 144 1.32 0.46 15.21
N LEU A 145 0.43 -0.52 15.34
CA LEU A 145 -0.98 -0.37 14.98
C LEU A 145 -1.84 0.09 16.15
N ASP A 146 -2.40 1.30 16.05
CA ASP A 146 -3.46 1.79 16.94
C ASP A 146 -4.83 1.66 16.27
N LEU A 147 -5.79 1.05 16.95
CA LEU A 147 -7.13 0.78 16.42
C LEU A 147 -8.21 1.40 17.29
N MET A 148 -9.24 1.94 16.65
CA MET A 148 -10.50 2.33 17.28
C MET A 148 -11.65 1.64 16.58
N LEU A 149 -12.40 0.79 17.28
CA LEU A 149 -13.66 0.24 16.78
C LEU A 149 -14.79 1.21 17.13
N VAL A 150 -15.50 1.63 16.10
CA VAL A 150 -16.62 2.56 16.15
C VAL A 150 -17.81 1.89 15.51
N TYR A 151 -18.99 2.04 16.10
CA TYR A 151 -20.24 1.54 15.52
C TYR A 151 -21.26 2.65 15.36
N GLU A 152 -22.15 2.46 14.40
CA GLU A 152 -23.27 3.35 14.11
C GLU A 152 -24.56 2.54 14.03
N LEU A 153 -25.63 3.07 14.62
CA LEU A 153 -26.94 2.44 14.56
C LEU A 153 -27.73 3.05 13.41
N TYR A 154 -28.38 2.23 12.61
CA TYR A 154 -29.17 2.64 11.46
C TYR A 154 -30.63 2.23 11.61
N GLU A 155 -31.58 3.12 11.36
CA GLU A 155 -33.01 2.81 11.47
C GLU A 155 -33.51 2.13 10.20
N SER A 156 -33.51 0.79 10.17
CA SER A 156 -34.11 -0.12 9.16
C SER A 156 -33.81 0.10 7.67
N ASP A 157 -33.20 1.23 7.31
CA ASP A 157 -32.84 1.61 5.97
C ASP A 157 -31.41 1.14 5.69
N LYS A 158 -31.33 0.07 4.91
CA LYS A 158 -30.05 -0.43 4.41
C LYS A 158 -29.35 0.60 3.53
N MET A 159 -30.08 1.51 2.87
CA MET A 159 -29.49 2.53 2.00
C MET A 159 -28.70 3.56 2.80
N ALA A 160 -29.21 4.03 3.95
CA ALA A 160 -28.44 4.88 4.86
C ALA A 160 -27.12 4.21 5.30
N SER A 161 -27.12 2.87 5.48
CA SER A 161 -25.89 2.13 5.82
C SER A 161 -24.89 2.00 4.67
N LEU A 162 -25.24 2.37 3.43
CA LEU A 162 -24.27 2.49 2.33
C LEU A 162 -23.47 3.80 2.41
N LEU A 163 -23.97 4.80 3.14
CA LEU A 163 -23.33 6.11 3.28
C LEU A 163 -22.29 6.05 4.39
N TYR A 164 -21.09 5.61 4.02
CA TYR A 164 -19.96 5.47 4.92
C TYR A 164 -19.59 6.84 5.51
N PRO A 165 -19.42 6.97 6.84
CA PRO A 165 -19.17 8.26 7.50
C PRO A 165 -17.69 8.69 7.36
N VAL A 166 -17.22 8.82 6.12
CA VAL A 166 -15.80 8.94 5.74
C VAL A 166 -15.05 10.02 6.52
N ASN A 167 -15.61 11.21 6.64
CA ASN A 167 -14.92 12.36 7.22
C ASN A 167 -14.73 12.26 8.73
N VAL A 168 -15.77 11.83 9.46
CA VAL A 168 -15.65 11.62 10.90
C VAL A 168 -14.73 10.44 11.20
N MET A 169 -14.73 9.39 10.38
CA MET A 169 -13.80 8.26 10.54
C MET A 169 -12.34 8.69 10.31
N ARG A 170 -12.06 9.54 9.30
CA ARG A 170 -10.73 10.16 9.09
C ARG A 170 -10.29 10.98 10.31
N ASN A 171 -11.20 11.78 10.87
CA ASN A 171 -10.91 12.56 12.07
C ASN A 171 -10.62 11.67 13.29
N LEU A 172 -11.38 10.59 13.49
CA LEU A 172 -11.14 9.65 14.59
C LEU A 172 -9.79 8.93 14.46
N ALA A 173 -9.41 8.49 13.24
CA ALA A 173 -8.10 7.92 12.99
C ALA A 173 -6.97 8.92 13.29
N ARG A 174 -7.14 10.18 12.86
CA ARG A 174 -6.19 11.28 13.13
C ARG A 174 -5.99 11.55 14.62
N LEU A 175 -7.01 11.38 15.48
CA LEU A 175 -6.86 11.57 16.93
C LEU A 175 -5.85 10.62 17.55
N MET A 176 -5.64 9.44 16.95
CA MET A 176 -4.67 8.45 17.42
C MET A 176 -3.27 8.65 16.82
N ALA A 177 -3.08 9.61 15.90
CA ALA A 177 -1.78 9.84 15.30
C ALA A 177 -0.74 10.31 16.34
N ARG A 178 0.43 9.65 16.36
CA ARG A 178 1.45 9.82 17.41
C ARG A 178 2.52 10.84 17.07
N THR A 179 2.66 11.19 15.80
CA THR A 179 3.79 12.00 15.31
C THR A 179 3.34 13.39 14.86
N PRO A 180 4.28 14.32 14.61
CA PRO A 180 3.94 15.67 14.14
C PRO A 180 3.36 15.72 12.73
N MET A 181 3.68 14.74 11.88
CA MET A 181 3.15 14.63 10.52
C MET A 181 2.19 13.45 10.40
N MET A 182 1.29 13.51 9.43
CA MET A 182 0.43 12.38 9.11
C MET A 182 0.30 12.17 7.60
N GLY A 183 0.13 10.91 7.19
CA GLY A 183 -0.26 10.53 5.84
C GLY A 183 -1.65 9.90 5.86
N ALA A 184 -2.62 10.50 5.19
CA ALA A 184 -3.99 9.97 5.14
C ALA A 184 -4.16 9.06 3.92
N PHE A 185 -4.19 7.75 4.15
CA PHE A 185 -4.22 6.72 3.09
C PHE A 185 -5.48 5.88 3.19
N ASP A 186 -5.96 5.42 2.03
CA ASP A 186 -7.04 4.44 1.98
C ASP A 186 -6.53 3.07 2.43
N ALA A 187 -7.41 2.28 3.05
CA ALA A 187 -6.98 1.02 3.67
C ALA A 187 -6.53 -0.05 2.65
N ASP A 188 -6.93 0.09 1.38
CA ASP A 188 -6.55 -0.75 0.24
C ASP A 188 -5.22 -0.31 -0.41
N MET A 189 -4.54 0.67 0.18
CA MET A 189 -3.20 1.09 -0.24
C MET A 189 -2.13 0.33 0.54
N MET A 190 -0.97 0.14 -0.09
CA MET A 190 0.26 -0.26 0.57
C MET A 190 1.30 0.84 0.42
N VAL A 191 2.06 1.07 1.48
CA VAL A 191 3.15 2.06 1.48
C VAL A 191 4.42 1.36 1.02
N GLY A 192 5.17 1.99 0.12
CA GLY A 192 6.47 1.45 -0.29
C GLY A 192 7.40 1.33 0.93
N GLY A 193 7.98 0.16 1.14
CA GLY A 193 8.87 -0.13 2.26
C GLY A 193 10.09 0.78 2.28
N GLU A 194 10.58 1.21 1.11
CA GLU A 194 11.67 2.17 0.96
C GLU A 194 11.40 3.49 1.68
N LEU A 195 10.16 4.00 1.66
CA LEU A 195 9.82 5.23 2.39
C LEU A 195 9.95 5.02 3.90
N ALA A 196 9.54 3.86 4.41
CA ALA A 196 9.68 3.55 5.83
C ALA A 196 11.17 3.39 6.20
N ASP A 197 11.94 2.70 5.37
CA ASP A 197 13.37 2.46 5.56
C ASP A 197 14.16 3.77 5.52
N GLU A 198 13.90 4.63 4.53
CA GLU A 198 14.54 5.94 4.38
C GLU A 198 14.24 6.84 5.57
N LEU A 199 12.98 6.95 6.00
CA LEU A 199 12.63 7.78 7.16
C LEU A 199 13.17 7.24 8.49
N ALA A 200 13.36 5.92 8.61
CA ALA A 200 13.87 5.29 9.81
C ALA A 200 15.40 5.30 9.92
N THR A 201 16.12 5.42 8.79
CA THR A 201 17.59 5.20 8.76
C THR A 201 18.37 6.38 8.17
N ASN A 202 17.74 7.24 7.38
CA ASN A 202 18.36 8.40 6.78
C ASN A 202 17.89 9.69 7.49
N ALA A 203 18.68 10.12 8.48
CA ALA A 203 18.41 11.32 9.26
C ALA A 203 18.25 12.57 8.39
N THR A 204 19.06 12.71 7.34
CA THR A 204 18.97 13.84 6.41
C THR A 204 17.63 13.86 5.68
N ALA A 205 17.18 12.72 5.14
CA ALA A 205 15.91 12.62 4.44
C ALA A 205 14.72 12.88 5.38
N ALA A 206 14.73 12.31 6.59
CA ALA A 206 13.70 12.52 7.59
C ALA A 206 13.58 13.99 8.00
N VAL A 207 14.73 14.65 8.24
CA VAL A 207 14.81 16.07 8.59
C VAL A 207 14.36 16.96 7.43
N ASP A 208 14.80 16.68 6.20
CA ASP A 208 14.40 17.44 5.00
C ASP A 208 12.88 17.38 4.80
N LEU A 209 12.29 16.18 4.90
CA LEU A 209 10.84 16.00 4.83
C LEU A 209 10.10 16.85 5.88
N VAL A 210 10.54 16.78 7.15
CA VAL A 210 9.90 17.55 8.24
C VAL A 210 10.02 19.06 7.99
N ARG A 211 11.20 19.55 7.62
CA ARG A 211 11.43 20.97 7.35
C ARG A 211 10.59 21.47 6.18
N ARG A 212 10.41 20.67 5.13
CA ARG A 212 9.56 21.03 3.99
C ARG A 212 8.10 21.14 4.41
N VAL A 213 7.58 20.13 5.11
CA VAL A 213 6.16 20.08 5.49
C VAL A 213 5.81 21.12 6.56
N MET A 214 6.62 21.21 7.61
CA MET A 214 6.32 22.01 8.80
C MET A 214 6.98 23.40 8.80
N GLY A 215 7.82 23.68 7.79
CA GLY A 215 8.57 24.93 7.66
C GLY A 215 9.62 25.11 8.77
N ASN A 216 10.18 26.32 8.85
CA ASN A 216 11.16 26.68 9.89
C ASN A 216 10.50 27.21 11.19
N THR A 217 9.28 26.76 11.48
CA THR A 217 8.59 27.11 12.73
C THR A 217 9.31 26.50 13.93
N THR A 218 9.11 27.02 15.15
CA THR A 218 9.67 26.40 16.37
C THR A 218 9.29 24.92 16.47
N ARG A 219 8.02 24.59 16.20
CA ARG A 219 7.55 23.20 16.14
C ARG A 219 8.23 22.40 15.04
N GLY A 220 8.42 22.98 13.85
CA GLY A 220 9.11 22.33 12.74
C GLY A 220 10.57 21.98 13.09
N ARG A 221 11.28 22.89 13.78
CA ARG A 221 12.65 22.63 14.27
C ARG A 221 12.68 21.53 15.32
N GLU A 222 11.81 21.58 16.33
CA GLU A 222 11.70 20.53 17.34
C GLU A 222 11.32 19.17 16.75
N ALA A 223 10.45 19.14 15.73
CA ALA A 223 10.11 17.92 15.01
C ALA A 223 11.28 17.40 14.18
N ALA A 224 12.06 18.28 13.55
CA ALA A 224 13.24 17.92 12.77
C ALA A 224 14.33 17.33 13.66
N GLU A 225 14.65 17.97 14.79
CA GLU A 225 15.61 17.44 15.76
C GLU A 225 15.20 16.08 16.32
N ARG A 226 13.89 15.87 16.53
CA ARG A 226 13.33 14.57 16.90
C ARG A 226 13.56 13.55 15.80
N ALA A 227 13.16 13.86 14.56
CA ALA A 227 13.36 12.98 13.42
C ALA A 227 14.83 12.60 13.22
N GLU A 228 15.76 13.54 13.41
CA GLU A 228 17.20 13.29 13.35
C GLU A 228 17.65 12.27 14.40
N ARG A 229 17.35 12.52 15.68
CA ARG A 229 17.67 11.58 16.77
C ARG A 229 17.03 10.21 16.55
N GLY A 230 15.78 10.23 16.10
CA GLY A 230 14.99 9.05 15.81
C GLY A 230 15.59 8.20 14.70
N ALA A 231 16.05 8.82 13.60
CA ALA A 231 16.67 8.13 12.48
C ALA A 231 18.09 7.65 12.80
N VAL A 232 18.86 8.38 13.63
CA VAL A 232 20.18 7.93 14.10
C VAL A 232 20.04 6.70 15.01
N ALA A 233 19.10 6.74 15.97
CA ALA A 233 18.80 5.59 16.82
C ALA A 233 18.16 4.45 16.01
N GLY A 234 17.32 4.84 15.04
CA GLY A 234 16.65 3.99 14.08
C GLY A 234 17.68 3.19 13.29
N ALA A 235 18.64 3.81 12.61
CA ALA A 235 19.68 3.13 11.83
C ALA A 235 20.37 1.98 12.58
N ALA A 236 20.70 2.17 13.86
CA ALA A 236 21.30 1.12 14.69
C ALA A 236 20.34 -0.06 14.93
N LEU A 237 19.08 0.22 15.26
CA LEU A 237 18.06 -0.81 15.49
C LEU A 237 17.57 -1.44 14.18
N TYR A 238 17.49 -0.64 13.13
CA TYR A 238 16.95 -0.99 11.83
C TYR A 238 17.93 -1.87 11.07
N ALA A 239 19.25 -1.68 11.21
CA ALA A 239 20.24 -2.61 10.65
C ALA A 239 20.07 -4.03 11.21
N VAL A 240 19.89 -4.15 12.53
CA VAL A 240 19.63 -5.44 13.19
C VAL A 240 18.30 -6.04 12.73
N THR A 241 17.23 -5.24 12.76
CA THR A 241 15.90 -5.72 12.35
C THR A 241 15.75 -5.90 10.84
N ALA A 242 16.55 -5.26 9.99
CA ALA A 242 16.52 -5.46 8.55
C ALA A 242 17.08 -6.84 8.19
N ALA A 243 18.19 -7.24 8.83
CA ALA A 243 18.71 -8.60 8.70
C ALA A 243 17.72 -9.65 9.24
N GLU A 244 17.11 -9.40 10.40
CA GLU A 244 16.06 -10.28 10.93
C GLU A 244 14.81 -10.32 10.06
N ARG A 245 14.40 -9.19 9.47
CA ARG A 245 13.27 -9.13 8.52
C ARG A 245 13.61 -9.81 7.22
N ALA A 246 14.81 -9.66 6.68
CA ALA A 246 15.26 -10.39 5.51
C ALA A 246 15.22 -11.90 5.78
N LYS A 247 15.68 -12.33 6.96
CA LYS A 247 15.62 -13.73 7.41
C LYS A 247 14.17 -14.23 7.59
N ALA A 248 13.30 -13.44 8.22
CA ALA A 248 11.90 -13.78 8.42
C ALA A 248 11.14 -13.86 7.08
N ARG A 249 11.38 -12.89 6.18
CA ARG A 249 10.84 -12.89 4.81
C ARG A 249 11.34 -14.07 4.00
N ALA A 250 12.62 -14.44 4.14
CA ALA A 250 13.17 -15.64 3.50
C ALA A 250 12.53 -16.92 4.04
N ALA A 251 12.29 -17.00 5.36
CA ALA A 251 11.61 -18.14 5.97
C ALA A 251 10.13 -18.24 5.56
N GLU A 252 9.41 -17.12 5.51
CA GLU A 252 8.02 -17.04 5.05
C GLU A 252 7.93 -17.41 3.57
N ALA A 253 8.79 -16.87 2.72
CA ALA A 253 8.87 -17.22 1.30
C ALA A 253 9.19 -18.71 1.10
N ALA A 254 10.06 -19.30 1.94
CA ALA A 254 10.35 -20.73 1.91
C ALA A 254 9.13 -21.57 2.33
N ALA A 255 8.40 -21.17 3.37
CA ALA A 255 7.18 -21.84 3.80
C ALA A 255 6.06 -21.74 2.76
N GLU A 256 5.92 -20.59 2.10
CA GLU A 256 4.96 -20.39 1.03
C GLU A 256 5.32 -21.19 -0.23
N ALA A 257 6.60 -21.25 -0.60
CA ALA A 257 7.08 -22.09 -1.69
C ALA A 257 6.77 -23.58 -1.42
N GLN A 258 7.01 -24.06 -0.20
CA GLN A 258 6.64 -25.42 0.23
C GLN A 258 5.12 -25.65 0.17
N ALA A 259 4.32 -24.68 0.61
CA ALA A 259 2.86 -24.77 0.53
C ALA A 259 2.35 -24.78 -0.92
N ALA A 260 2.95 -23.98 -1.81
CA ALA A 260 2.64 -23.96 -3.23
C ALA A 260 2.98 -25.28 -3.90
N GLU A 261 4.14 -25.87 -3.59
CA GLU A 261 4.54 -27.20 -4.06
C GLU A 261 3.56 -28.27 -3.57
N ALA A 262 3.16 -28.25 -2.30
CA ALA A 262 2.16 -29.16 -1.75
C ALA A 262 0.79 -29.03 -2.44
N ARG A 263 0.35 -27.80 -2.76
CA ARG A 263 -0.89 -27.55 -3.52
C ARG A 263 -0.78 -28.08 -4.95
N ALA A 264 0.36 -27.88 -5.62
CA ALA A 264 0.60 -28.40 -6.95
C ALA A 264 0.59 -29.94 -6.97
N ALA A 265 1.23 -30.57 -5.97
CA ALA A 265 1.21 -32.03 -5.80
C ALA A 265 -0.22 -32.55 -5.55
N ALA A 266 -0.99 -31.89 -4.69
CA ALA A 266 -2.40 -32.26 -4.43
C ALA A 266 -3.28 -32.10 -5.69
N ALA A 267 -3.07 -31.04 -6.47
CA ALA A 267 -3.77 -30.83 -7.74
C ALA A 267 -3.43 -31.94 -8.75
N GLN A 268 -2.16 -32.31 -8.88
CA GLN A 268 -1.71 -33.42 -9.73
C GLN A 268 -2.32 -34.77 -9.29
N ALA A 269 -2.35 -35.05 -7.98
CA ALA A 269 -2.99 -36.25 -7.46
C ALA A 269 -4.48 -36.32 -7.81
N ARG A 270 -5.20 -35.19 -7.70
CA ARG A 270 -6.62 -35.08 -8.05
C ARG A 270 -6.88 -35.24 -9.56
N VAL A 271 -5.98 -34.73 -10.40
CA VAL A 271 -6.05 -34.97 -11.85
C VAL A 271 -5.89 -36.46 -12.15
N LYS A 272 -4.92 -37.15 -11.53
CA LYS A 272 -4.73 -38.60 -11.70
C LYS A 272 -5.95 -39.40 -11.24
N GLU A 273 -6.58 -39.02 -10.13
CA GLU A 273 -7.82 -39.63 -9.65
C GLU A 273 -8.99 -39.44 -10.64
N LEU A 274 -9.14 -38.22 -11.19
CA LEU A 274 -10.20 -37.98 -12.19
C LEU A 274 -9.94 -38.75 -13.49
N GLN A 275 -8.68 -38.86 -13.91
CA GLN A 275 -8.27 -39.65 -15.07
C GLN A 275 -8.60 -41.14 -14.90
N SER A 276 -8.34 -41.71 -13.72
CA SER A 276 -8.67 -43.12 -13.44
C SER A 276 -10.18 -43.36 -13.42
N ARG A 277 -10.98 -42.40 -12.92
CA ARG A 277 -12.45 -42.46 -12.96
C ARG A 277 -13.02 -42.35 -14.38
N THR A 278 -12.42 -41.54 -15.25
CA THR A 278 -12.83 -41.50 -16.67
C THR A 278 -12.48 -42.81 -17.40
N ALA A 279 -11.35 -43.43 -17.07
CA ALA A 279 -10.96 -44.71 -17.66
C ALA A 279 -11.90 -45.87 -17.27
N SER A 280 -12.55 -45.79 -16.10
CA SER A 280 -13.53 -46.78 -15.63
C SER A 280 -14.97 -46.52 -16.11
N GLY A 281 -15.19 -45.59 -17.04
CA GLY A 281 -16.51 -45.33 -17.64
C GLY A 281 -17.43 -44.41 -16.83
N ALA A 282 -16.91 -43.71 -15.81
CA ALA A 282 -17.70 -42.69 -15.12
C ALA A 282 -17.87 -41.45 -16.02
N GLY A 283 -19.13 -41.09 -16.27
CA GLY A 283 -19.58 -40.22 -17.37
C GLY A 283 -18.95 -38.82 -17.51
N ALA A 284 -19.31 -38.16 -18.62
CA ALA A 284 -18.76 -36.92 -19.19
C ALA A 284 -18.45 -35.75 -18.22
N GLY A 285 -19.07 -35.72 -17.03
CA GLY A 285 -18.78 -34.73 -15.99
C GLY A 285 -17.34 -34.79 -15.43
N ALA A 286 -16.76 -35.99 -15.28
CA ALA A 286 -15.42 -36.16 -14.72
C ALA A 286 -14.32 -35.63 -15.66
N ALA A 287 -14.48 -35.85 -16.97
CA ALA A 287 -13.56 -35.34 -17.99
C ALA A 287 -13.54 -33.80 -18.05
N THR A 288 -14.69 -33.17 -17.84
CA THR A 288 -14.81 -31.70 -17.83
C THR A 288 -14.14 -31.10 -16.58
N ALA A 289 -14.32 -31.72 -15.41
CA ALA A 289 -13.65 -31.30 -14.19
C ALA A 289 -12.11 -31.43 -14.26
N ALA A 290 -11.60 -32.52 -14.85
CA ALA A 290 -10.17 -32.75 -15.03
C ALA A 290 -9.52 -31.71 -15.95
N ARG A 291 -10.18 -31.37 -17.09
CA ARG A 291 -9.69 -30.33 -18.01
C ARG A 291 -9.63 -28.95 -17.34
N ARG A 292 -10.60 -28.63 -16.48
CA ARG A 292 -10.63 -27.34 -15.76
C ARG A 292 -9.48 -27.22 -14.75
N LEU A 293 -9.14 -28.30 -14.04
CA LEU A 293 -7.99 -28.35 -13.14
C LEU A 293 -6.65 -28.28 -13.88
N LEU A 294 -6.53 -28.97 -15.02
CA LEU A 294 -5.31 -28.96 -15.85
C LEU A 294 -4.97 -27.58 -16.41
N ARG A 295 -5.97 -26.75 -16.74
CA ARG A 295 -5.73 -25.37 -17.22
C ARG A 295 -5.09 -24.45 -16.18
N GLY A 296 -5.26 -24.71 -14.88
CA GLY A 296 -4.69 -23.88 -13.81
C GLY A 296 -3.27 -24.29 -13.37
N LEU A 297 -2.82 -25.50 -13.73
CA LEU A 297 -1.55 -26.07 -13.27
C LEU A 297 -0.29 -25.29 -13.71
N PRO A 298 -0.20 -24.78 -14.96
CA PRO A 298 0.98 -24.03 -15.42
C PRO A 298 1.22 -22.74 -14.62
N SER A 299 0.17 -22.03 -14.21
CA SER A 299 0.29 -20.79 -13.42
C SER A 299 0.88 -21.06 -12.04
N LEU A 300 0.44 -22.13 -11.36
CA LEU A 300 0.98 -22.55 -10.06
C LEU A 300 2.47 -22.93 -10.14
N LEU A 301 2.87 -23.61 -11.22
CA LEU A 301 4.27 -24.00 -11.44
C LEU A 301 5.17 -22.80 -11.81
N LYS A 302 4.65 -21.82 -12.57
CA LYS A 302 5.38 -20.58 -12.87
C LYS A 302 5.62 -19.75 -11.60
N LEU A 303 4.62 -19.66 -10.71
CA LEU A 303 4.73 -18.95 -9.44
C LEU A 303 5.80 -19.59 -8.52
N SER A 304 5.78 -20.91 -8.40
CA SER A 304 6.78 -21.68 -7.63
C SER A 304 8.21 -21.44 -8.13
N ARG A 305 8.45 -21.53 -9.45
CA ARG A 305 9.78 -21.28 -10.04
C ARG A 305 10.23 -19.82 -9.93
N TRP A 306 9.29 -18.87 -9.88
CA TRP A 306 9.63 -17.47 -9.66
C TRP A 306 10.08 -17.24 -8.21
N HIS A 307 9.35 -17.76 -7.22
CA HIS A 307 9.76 -17.69 -5.81
C HIS A 307 11.14 -18.29 -5.57
N GLN A 308 11.41 -19.46 -6.16
CA GLN A 308 12.67 -20.18 -6.02
C GLN A 308 13.88 -19.40 -6.59
N ARG A 309 13.68 -18.69 -7.70
CA ARG A 309 14.69 -17.79 -8.27
C ARG A 309 14.88 -16.51 -7.46
N SER A 310 13.83 -15.97 -6.86
CA SER A 310 13.94 -14.75 -6.04
C SER A 310 14.70 -14.95 -4.72
N THR A 311 14.83 -16.18 -4.24
CA THR A 311 15.57 -16.53 -3.01
C THR A 311 17.06 -16.81 -3.25
N GLN A 312 17.46 -17.02 -4.50
CA GLN A 312 18.86 -17.20 -4.90
C GLN A 312 19.35 -15.86 -5.45
N GLY A 313 19.81 -14.96 -4.57
CA GLY A 313 20.33 -13.66 -4.99
C GLY A 313 21.44 -13.82 -6.03
N SER A 314 21.28 -13.18 -7.19
CA SER A 314 22.34 -13.06 -8.19
C SER A 314 23.11 -11.77 -7.91
N ASP A 315 24.34 -11.92 -7.43
CA ASP A 315 25.36 -10.89 -7.43
C ASP A 315 26.08 -10.90 -8.81
N GLY A 316 26.32 -9.70 -9.37
CA GLY A 316 27.17 -9.44 -10.56
C GLY A 316 26.44 -9.48 -11.91
N GLU A 317 26.76 -8.68 -12.93
CA GLU A 317 27.71 -7.60 -13.18
C GLU A 317 27.05 -6.73 -14.27
N ASP A 318 27.27 -5.41 -14.21
CA ASP A 318 26.73 -4.40 -15.12
C ASP A 318 27.85 -3.98 -16.07
N ASP A 319 27.87 -4.54 -17.28
CA ASP A 319 28.72 -4.06 -18.37
C ASP A 319 27.80 -3.60 -19.50
N GLY A 320 27.86 -2.30 -19.76
CA GLY A 320 27.16 -1.65 -20.85
C GLY A 320 27.92 -1.83 -22.16
N GLU A 321 27.17 -2.09 -23.23
CA GLU A 321 27.61 -1.82 -24.59
C GLU A 321 26.57 -0.94 -25.28
N GLU A 322 27.03 0.27 -25.61
CA GLU A 322 26.42 1.17 -26.59
C GLU A 322 26.61 0.56 -27.98
N GLU A 323 25.51 0.32 -28.70
CA GLU A 323 25.55 0.24 -30.16
C GLU A 323 24.65 1.34 -30.73
N GLY A 324 25.25 2.09 -31.66
CA GLY A 324 24.63 3.17 -32.39
C GLY A 324 24.13 2.76 -33.77
N ASP A 325 23.74 3.82 -34.48
CA ASP A 325 23.48 3.95 -35.91
C ASP A 325 22.11 3.51 -36.45
N GLY A 326 21.51 4.40 -37.22
CA GLY A 326 20.31 4.16 -38.02
C GLY A 326 19.57 5.44 -38.42
N ASP A 327 20.20 6.22 -39.29
CA ASP A 327 19.66 7.35 -40.06
C ASP A 327 18.62 6.88 -41.11
N ASP A 328 18.02 7.84 -41.82
CA ASP A 328 17.02 7.78 -42.91
C ASP A 328 15.58 8.06 -42.42
N GLY A 329 14.83 9.07 -42.85
CA GLY A 329 14.95 9.96 -44.00
C GLY A 329 13.56 10.04 -44.68
N GLU A 330 13.03 11.27 -44.83
CA GLU A 330 11.99 11.67 -45.82
C GLU A 330 10.56 11.11 -45.65
N ASP A 331 9.43 11.72 -46.05
CA ASP A 331 9.03 13.06 -46.52
C ASP A 331 7.47 13.01 -46.65
N GLY A 332 6.80 14.18 -46.56
CA GLY A 332 5.51 14.54 -47.17
C GLY A 332 4.19 13.77 -46.89
N GLY A 333 3.10 14.52 -46.69
CA GLY A 333 1.76 14.08 -47.14
C GLY A 333 0.55 14.53 -46.32
N GLU A 334 -0.28 15.36 -46.92
CA GLU A 334 -1.53 15.97 -46.42
C GLU A 334 -2.74 15.02 -46.34
N GLU A 335 -3.70 15.46 -45.50
CA GLU A 335 -5.18 15.35 -45.59
C GLU A 335 -5.89 13.98 -45.67
N GLY A 336 -6.91 13.82 -44.79
CA GLY A 336 -7.97 12.83 -44.96
C GLY A 336 -8.77 12.56 -43.69
N GLU A 337 -9.82 13.33 -43.44
CA GLU A 337 -10.90 12.95 -42.51
C GLU A 337 -11.64 11.71 -43.06
N GLY A 338 -11.69 10.65 -42.26
CA GLY A 338 -12.47 9.45 -42.54
C GLY A 338 -12.76 8.69 -41.26
N GLN A 339 -14.02 8.70 -40.84
CA GLN A 339 -14.54 7.80 -39.81
C GLN A 339 -14.53 6.38 -40.36
N GLN A 340 -13.80 5.48 -39.70
CA GLN A 340 -13.84 4.05 -39.99
C GLN A 340 -13.82 3.27 -38.66
N GLU A 341 -14.82 2.41 -38.51
CA GLU A 341 -14.95 1.45 -37.42
C GLU A 341 -13.99 0.30 -37.72
N ASP A 342 -12.98 0.09 -36.87
CA ASP A 342 -12.04 -1.03 -37.02
C ASP A 342 -12.46 -2.21 -36.13
N GLU A 343 -12.67 -3.33 -36.79
CA GLU A 343 -12.76 -4.67 -36.24
C GLU A 343 -11.32 -5.14 -35.92
N ASP A 344 -11.02 -5.39 -34.63
CA ASP A 344 -9.73 -5.94 -34.21
C ASP A 344 -9.62 -7.43 -34.60
N GLU A 345 -8.98 -7.73 -35.73
CA GLU A 345 -8.49 -9.06 -36.11
C GLU A 345 -7.09 -9.33 -35.52
N ASP A 346 -7.03 -10.33 -34.63
CA ASP A 346 -5.99 -11.37 -34.43
C ASP A 346 -4.49 -11.07 -34.74
N ASP A 347 -3.81 -10.29 -33.89
CA ASP A 347 -2.32 -10.21 -33.83
C ASP A 347 -1.72 -11.19 -32.79
N GLY A 348 -2.10 -12.46 -32.86
CA GLY A 348 -1.66 -13.51 -31.94
C GLY A 348 -0.26 -14.09 -32.21
N ASP A 349 0.26 -13.95 -33.43
CA ASP A 349 1.41 -14.75 -33.89
C ASP A 349 2.75 -14.00 -33.90
N ALA A 350 2.77 -12.66 -33.92
CA ALA A 350 4.01 -11.88 -33.91
C ALA A 350 4.75 -11.92 -32.54
N MET A 351 4.00 -11.96 -31.43
CA MET A 351 4.59 -12.02 -30.07
C MET A 351 5.25 -13.37 -29.75
N SER A 352 4.85 -14.46 -30.41
CA SER A 352 5.43 -15.78 -30.13
C SER A 352 6.83 -15.94 -30.75
N ALA A 353 7.11 -15.26 -31.87
CA ALA A 353 8.39 -15.34 -32.54
C ALA A 353 9.50 -14.58 -31.79
N GLU A 354 9.19 -13.40 -31.23
CA GLU A 354 10.15 -12.61 -30.45
C GLU A 354 10.52 -13.29 -29.11
N VAL A 355 9.56 -13.98 -28.48
CA VAL A 355 9.82 -14.74 -27.24
C VAL A 355 10.69 -15.97 -27.51
N SER A 356 10.46 -16.68 -28.63
CA SER A 356 11.31 -17.81 -29.01
C SER A 356 12.73 -17.38 -29.42
N ALA A 357 12.89 -16.20 -30.03
CA ALA A 357 14.22 -15.67 -30.37
C ALA A 357 15.03 -15.30 -29.10
N ALA A 358 14.37 -14.73 -28.09
CA ALA A 358 15.00 -14.43 -26.80
C ALA A 358 15.36 -15.70 -26.00
N GLU A 359 14.56 -16.77 -26.11
CA GLU A 359 14.87 -18.07 -25.50
C GLU A 359 16.06 -18.76 -26.17
N ALA A 360 16.19 -18.68 -27.51
CA ALA A 360 17.30 -19.26 -28.25
C ALA A 360 18.65 -18.54 -27.96
N ALA A 361 18.63 -17.22 -27.82
CA ALA A 361 19.81 -16.44 -27.43
C ALA A 361 20.29 -16.78 -26.01
N LEU A 362 19.36 -17.07 -25.09
CA LEU A 362 19.67 -17.45 -23.71
C LEU A 362 20.27 -18.87 -23.62
N GLU A 363 19.81 -19.83 -24.41
CA GLU A 363 20.42 -21.17 -24.46
C GLU A 363 21.83 -21.16 -25.08
N ALA A 364 22.07 -20.31 -26.08
CA ALA A 364 23.40 -20.15 -26.67
C ALA A 364 24.42 -19.55 -25.67
N ALA A 365 24.00 -18.58 -24.86
CA ALA A 365 24.83 -18.01 -23.80
C ALA A 365 25.15 -19.03 -22.67
N LEU A 366 24.21 -19.91 -22.35
CA LEU A 366 24.40 -21.00 -21.37
C LEU A 366 25.36 -22.10 -21.87
N ALA A 367 25.40 -22.37 -23.17
CA ALA A 367 26.31 -23.37 -23.74
C ALA A 367 27.78 -22.91 -23.69
N ALA A 368 28.05 -21.63 -23.88
CA ALA A 368 29.41 -21.07 -23.82
C ALA A 368 30.02 -21.09 -22.40
N ALA A 369 29.18 -21.12 -21.36
CA ALA A 369 29.62 -21.05 -19.96
C ALA A 369 30.12 -22.38 -19.36
N THR A 370 30.12 -23.49 -20.11
CA THR A 370 30.42 -24.84 -19.57
C THR A 370 31.77 -25.42 -19.99
N GLY A 371 32.63 -24.66 -20.67
CA GLY A 371 33.99 -25.08 -21.03
C GLY A 371 34.99 -24.88 -19.89
N SER A 372 35.55 -25.98 -19.37
CA SER A 372 36.51 -26.03 -18.25
C SER A 372 37.97 -26.04 -18.74
N ASP A 373 38.89 -25.28 -18.11
CA ASP A 373 40.28 -25.64 -17.72
C ASP A 373 41.16 -24.38 -17.41
N PRO A 374 42.40 -24.48 -16.85
CA PRO A 374 42.69 -24.73 -15.45
C PRO A 374 43.56 -23.61 -14.81
N THR A 375 43.65 -23.63 -13.48
CA THR A 375 44.50 -22.76 -12.61
C THR A 375 46.00 -22.76 -12.96
N PRO A 376 46.74 -21.69 -12.58
CA PRO A 376 47.77 -21.89 -11.56
C PRO A 376 48.02 -20.75 -10.55
N SER A 377 48.27 -21.19 -9.30
CA SER A 377 49.22 -20.75 -8.26
C SER A 377 49.75 -19.30 -8.12
N SER A 378 49.49 -18.75 -6.92
CA SER A 378 50.39 -18.07 -5.96
C SER A 378 51.34 -16.94 -6.40
N SER A 379 51.27 -15.78 -5.72
CA SER A 379 52.27 -15.38 -4.69
C SER A 379 52.02 -13.97 -4.13
N SER A 380 52.49 -13.81 -2.89
CA SER A 380 52.43 -12.68 -1.98
C SER A 380 53.28 -11.46 -2.39
N THR A 381 52.84 -10.23 -2.07
CA THR A 381 53.60 -9.25 -1.24
C THR A 381 52.80 -7.96 -0.96
N SER A 382 52.71 -7.60 0.33
CA SER A 382 52.60 -6.22 0.85
C SER A 382 54.03 -5.61 0.91
N PRO A 383 54.28 -4.29 1.12
CA PRO A 383 53.52 -3.40 2.00
C PRO A 383 53.52 -1.87 1.69
N SER A 384 52.88 -1.17 2.64
CA SER A 384 53.24 0.13 3.23
C SER A 384 52.71 1.44 2.64
N ALA A 385 52.03 2.15 3.54
CA ALA A 385 51.53 3.51 3.49
C ALA A 385 52.62 4.57 3.40
N SER A 386 52.27 5.74 2.86
CA SER A 386 52.84 7.00 3.34
C SER A 386 51.84 8.14 3.23
N THR A 387 51.66 8.77 4.38
CA THR A 387 50.88 9.95 4.70
C THR A 387 51.71 11.19 4.31
N SER A 388 51.15 12.16 3.59
CA SER A 388 51.59 13.56 3.71
C SER A 388 50.56 14.56 3.13
N THR A 389 49.98 15.34 4.02
CA THR A 389 49.60 16.75 3.82
C THR A 389 50.45 17.52 4.84
N PRO A 390 50.95 18.75 4.56
CA PRO A 390 50.06 19.92 4.51
C PRO A 390 50.54 21.06 3.59
N ALA A 391 49.65 22.00 3.24
CA ALA A 391 49.91 23.43 3.39
C ALA A 391 48.75 24.29 2.89
N SER A 392 48.37 25.21 3.76
CA SER A 392 47.50 26.35 3.53
C SER A 392 48.19 27.37 2.62
N ALA A 393 47.46 27.94 1.66
CA ALA A 393 47.84 29.19 1.01
C ALA A 393 46.58 30.01 0.70
N THR A 394 46.63 31.26 1.17
CA THR A 394 45.64 32.32 1.06
C THR A 394 45.87 33.13 -0.23
N SER A 395 44.88 33.97 -0.60
CA SER A 395 44.83 34.93 -1.73
C SER A 395 44.45 34.32 -3.09
N GLY A 396 43.62 34.92 -3.93
CA GLY A 396 42.91 36.19 -3.91
C GLY A 396 42.19 36.38 -5.26
N ALA A 397 41.38 37.44 -5.35
CA ALA A 397 40.85 38.09 -6.55
C ALA A 397 39.67 37.43 -7.33
N ALA A 398 38.53 38.12 -7.23
CA ALA A 398 37.66 38.59 -8.31
C ALA A 398 37.34 37.67 -9.50
N SER A 399 36.05 37.29 -9.65
CA SER A 399 35.38 37.42 -10.94
C SER A 399 33.85 37.46 -10.81
N THR A 400 33.28 38.45 -11.50
CA THR A 400 32.04 38.43 -12.30
C THR A 400 30.74 37.88 -11.71
N GLY A 401 29.74 38.77 -11.70
CA GLY A 401 28.40 38.51 -11.20
C GLY A 401 27.66 37.41 -11.95
N ALA A 402 27.30 36.38 -11.22
CA ALA A 402 26.14 35.56 -11.52
C ALA A 402 24.92 36.19 -10.83
N LYS A 403 23.88 36.50 -11.61
CA LYS A 403 22.54 36.79 -11.08
C LYS A 403 22.11 35.58 -10.21
N PRO A 404 21.79 35.75 -8.92
CA PRO A 404 21.10 34.71 -8.19
C PRO A 404 19.75 34.50 -8.88
N SER A 405 19.50 33.29 -9.37
CA SER A 405 18.21 32.88 -9.90
C SER A 405 17.18 32.98 -8.78
N SER A 406 16.44 34.08 -8.82
CA SER A 406 15.28 34.37 -8.00
C SER A 406 14.14 33.41 -8.35
N ALA A 407 14.14 32.18 -7.85
CA ALA A 407 13.03 31.25 -8.04
C ALA A 407 12.94 30.13 -6.99
N GLN A 408 13.20 30.40 -5.70
CA GLN A 408 12.83 29.48 -4.62
C GLN A 408 12.34 30.27 -3.40
N GLY A 409 11.13 30.83 -3.50
CA GLY A 409 10.39 31.23 -2.31
C GLY A 409 10.01 29.97 -1.55
N HIS A 410 10.85 29.54 -0.60
CA HIS A 410 10.48 28.51 0.35
C HIS A 410 9.24 29.02 1.11
N PRO A 411 8.11 28.29 1.12
CA PRO A 411 6.96 28.67 1.92
C PRO A 411 7.38 28.68 3.39
N THR A 412 7.52 29.86 3.97
CA THR A 412 7.94 30.05 5.37
C THR A 412 6.88 29.58 6.37
N ASP A 413 5.68 29.25 5.89
CA ASP A 413 4.48 29.16 6.73
C ASP A 413 4.07 27.73 7.12
N GLY A 414 4.85 26.69 6.78
CA GLY A 414 4.57 25.31 7.22
C GLY A 414 3.21 24.76 6.74
N ARG A 415 2.83 25.13 5.52
CA ARG A 415 1.60 24.67 4.84
C ARG A 415 1.91 23.93 3.54
N VAL A 416 2.98 23.13 3.56
CA VAL A 416 3.35 22.31 2.41
C VAL A 416 2.74 20.92 2.59
N ALA A 417 2.07 20.43 1.56
CA ALA A 417 1.68 19.04 1.45
C ALA A 417 2.66 18.34 0.50
N VAL A 418 3.21 17.22 0.94
CA VAL A 418 4.06 16.37 0.10
C VAL A 418 3.17 15.32 -0.56
N VAL A 419 3.07 15.35 -1.88
CA VAL A 419 2.28 14.38 -2.66
C VAL A 419 3.06 13.08 -2.81
N LEU A 420 2.39 11.96 -2.55
CA LEU A 420 2.90 10.63 -2.85
C LEU A 420 2.24 10.10 -4.14
N PRO A 421 3.01 9.58 -5.10
CA PRO A 421 2.43 8.91 -6.26
C PRO A 421 1.88 7.55 -5.87
N ALA A 422 0.82 7.14 -6.56
CA ALA A 422 0.19 5.85 -6.37
C ALA A 422 0.13 5.08 -7.67
N PHE A 423 0.14 3.76 -7.54
CA PHE A 423 0.13 2.82 -8.64
C PHE A 423 -0.94 1.76 -8.40
N THR A 424 -1.46 1.21 -9.48
CA THR A 424 -2.37 0.08 -9.49
C THR A 424 -1.83 -0.99 -10.41
N THR A 425 -1.97 -2.25 -10.03
CA THR A 425 -1.71 -3.39 -10.90
C THR A 425 -2.85 -3.55 -11.91
N ASP A 426 -2.54 -4.00 -13.12
CA ASP A 426 -3.55 -4.20 -14.16
C ASP A 426 -4.32 -5.51 -13.92
N TRP A 427 -5.59 -5.40 -13.54
CA TRP A 427 -6.47 -6.54 -13.31
C TRP A 427 -6.90 -7.23 -14.62
N LYS A 428 -6.75 -6.56 -15.77
CA LYS A 428 -7.20 -7.12 -17.06
C LYS A 428 -6.27 -8.19 -17.62
N MET A 429 -5.08 -8.36 -17.04
CA MET A 429 -4.09 -9.32 -17.55
C MET A 429 -4.41 -10.78 -17.20
N THR A 430 -5.26 -11.06 -16.21
CA THR A 430 -5.56 -12.44 -15.80
C THR A 430 -6.99 -12.61 -15.30
N SER A 431 -7.62 -13.76 -15.58
CA SER A 431 -8.86 -14.19 -14.91
C SER A 431 -8.63 -14.57 -13.43
N ASP A 432 -7.37 -14.64 -13.02
CA ASP A 432 -6.91 -14.92 -11.67
C ASP A 432 -6.52 -13.61 -10.95
N GLN A 433 -7.25 -13.25 -9.89
CA GLN A 433 -7.01 -12.04 -9.10
C GLN A 433 -5.85 -12.16 -8.11
N THR A 434 -5.24 -13.34 -7.98
CA THR A 434 -4.10 -13.57 -7.06
C THR A 434 -2.86 -12.80 -7.51
N TRP A 435 -2.51 -12.90 -8.79
CA TRP A 435 -1.30 -12.30 -9.34
C TRP A 435 -1.20 -10.77 -9.17
N PRO A 436 -2.25 -9.95 -9.43
CA PRO A 436 -2.19 -8.52 -9.17
C PRO A 436 -1.92 -8.18 -7.69
N THR A 437 -2.49 -8.94 -6.77
CA THR A 437 -2.31 -8.72 -5.32
C THR A 437 -0.87 -9.05 -4.90
N GLU A 438 -0.36 -10.21 -5.33
CA GLU A 438 1.02 -10.64 -5.05
C GLU A 438 2.06 -9.69 -5.66
N LEU A 439 1.81 -9.18 -6.86
CA LEU A 439 2.68 -8.18 -7.48
C LEU A 439 2.67 -6.89 -6.67
N ALA A 440 1.51 -6.39 -6.26
CA ALA A 440 1.41 -5.18 -5.45
C ALA A 440 2.14 -5.35 -4.10
N GLU A 441 1.95 -6.49 -3.41
CA GLU A 441 2.64 -6.80 -2.16
C GLU A 441 4.16 -6.89 -2.38
N THR A 442 4.59 -7.57 -3.45
CA THR A 442 6.01 -7.68 -3.81
C THR A 442 6.63 -6.30 -4.03
N LEU A 443 5.96 -5.43 -4.79
CA LEU A 443 6.45 -4.08 -5.06
C LEU A 443 6.48 -3.23 -3.79
N ALA A 444 5.45 -3.29 -2.95
CA ALA A 444 5.42 -2.55 -1.69
C ALA A 444 6.51 -3.02 -0.72
N LEU A 445 6.77 -4.33 -0.63
CA LEU A 445 7.70 -4.90 0.35
C LEU A 445 9.16 -4.96 -0.12
N ARG A 446 9.40 -5.06 -1.44
CA ARG A 446 10.72 -5.36 -2.02
C ARG A 446 11.24 -4.30 -2.97
N SER A 447 10.45 -3.32 -3.42
CA SER A 447 10.98 -2.24 -4.26
C SER A 447 11.85 -1.34 -3.38
N THR A 448 13.16 -1.55 -3.45
CA THR A 448 14.18 -0.75 -2.74
C THR A 448 14.63 0.46 -3.53
N ASN A 449 14.08 0.65 -4.74
CA ASN A 449 14.28 1.80 -5.60
C ASN A 449 13.16 1.92 -6.64
N LYS A 450 13.18 2.99 -7.44
CA LYS A 450 12.28 3.19 -8.58
C LYS A 450 12.54 2.21 -9.74
N THR A 451 13.62 1.43 -9.73
CA THR A 451 14.02 0.55 -10.85
C THR A 451 13.02 -0.57 -11.08
N LEU A 452 12.68 -1.32 -10.02
CA LEU A 452 11.70 -2.40 -10.13
C LEU A 452 10.34 -1.86 -10.54
N LEU A 453 9.90 -0.78 -9.89
CA LEU A 453 8.65 -0.09 -10.22
C LEU A 453 8.61 0.37 -11.69
N SER A 454 9.71 0.95 -12.19
CA SER A 454 9.86 1.39 -13.58
C SER A 454 9.80 0.23 -14.56
N LYS A 455 10.40 -0.93 -14.25
CA LYS A 455 10.33 -2.12 -15.09
C LYS A 455 8.88 -2.57 -15.29
N TRP A 456 8.12 -2.69 -14.21
CA TRP A 456 6.71 -3.10 -14.27
C TRP A 456 5.79 -2.03 -14.88
N TYR A 457 6.15 -0.76 -14.72
CA TYR A 457 5.45 0.35 -15.36
C TYR A 457 5.67 0.34 -16.89
N LYS A 458 6.89 0.10 -17.36
CA LYS A 458 7.24 0.02 -18.79
C LYS A 458 6.45 -1.08 -19.52
N ILE A 459 6.31 -2.26 -18.90
CA ILE A 459 5.55 -3.38 -19.49
C ILE A 459 4.03 -3.32 -19.23
N LYS A 460 3.52 -2.18 -18.74
CA LYS A 460 2.08 -1.90 -18.51
C LYS A 460 1.36 -2.83 -17.51
N SER A 461 2.09 -3.70 -16.80
CA SER A 461 1.57 -4.50 -15.68
C SER A 461 1.30 -3.67 -14.43
N LEU A 462 2.00 -2.55 -14.30
CA LEU A 462 1.75 -1.51 -13.31
C LEU A 462 1.36 -0.23 -14.04
N ARG A 463 0.35 0.47 -13.54
CA ARG A 463 -0.08 1.77 -14.07
C ARG A 463 -0.15 2.77 -12.94
N ARG A 464 -0.10 4.07 -13.26
CA ARG A 464 -0.49 5.08 -12.28
C ARG A 464 -1.93 4.84 -11.83
N PHE A 465 -2.23 5.13 -10.57
CA PHE A 465 -3.59 4.98 -10.05
C PHE A 465 -4.57 5.84 -10.85
N ASN A 466 -5.78 5.30 -11.07
CA ASN A 466 -6.84 5.91 -11.87
C ASN A 466 -6.33 6.50 -13.21
N PRO A 467 -5.78 5.66 -14.11
CA PRO A 467 -5.15 6.14 -15.33
C PRO A 467 -6.12 6.91 -16.24
N LYS A 468 -7.43 6.66 -16.13
CA LYS A 468 -8.46 7.30 -16.96
C LYS A 468 -9.12 8.53 -16.30
N GLY A 469 -9.16 8.62 -14.97
CA GLY A 469 -9.89 9.68 -14.27
C GLY A 469 -9.01 10.87 -13.90
N SER A 470 -9.57 12.08 -13.98
CA SER A 470 -8.85 13.35 -13.78
C SER A 470 -8.31 13.56 -12.36
N THR A 471 -8.79 12.80 -11.37
CA THR A 471 -8.55 13.07 -9.95
C THR A 471 -7.10 12.90 -9.49
N HIS A 472 -6.25 12.21 -10.27
CA HIS A 472 -4.83 12.04 -9.92
C HIS A 472 -3.86 12.46 -11.05
N HIS A 473 -4.36 13.10 -12.12
CA HIS A 473 -3.55 13.42 -13.31
C HIS A 473 -2.49 14.49 -13.07
N ASN A 474 -2.65 15.30 -12.03
CA ASN A 474 -1.69 16.37 -11.71
C ASN A 474 -0.35 15.84 -11.20
N THR A 475 -0.31 14.62 -10.67
CA THR A 475 0.96 13.97 -10.32
C THR A 475 1.64 13.50 -11.60
N ASP A 476 2.75 14.13 -11.97
CA ASP A 476 3.57 13.67 -13.11
C ASP A 476 4.35 12.41 -12.73
N THR A 477 3.68 11.26 -12.81
CA THR A 477 4.25 9.96 -12.46
C THR A 477 5.45 9.61 -13.34
N SER A 478 5.43 10.00 -14.61
CA SER A 478 6.53 9.74 -15.55
C SER A 478 7.79 10.51 -15.17
N ARG A 479 7.65 11.79 -14.80
CA ARG A 479 8.76 12.56 -14.23
C ARG A 479 9.21 12.00 -12.89
N TRP A 480 8.27 11.67 -12.00
CA TRP A 480 8.60 11.12 -10.69
C TRP A 480 9.42 9.83 -10.79
N LEU A 481 9.09 8.93 -11.73
CA LEU A 481 9.85 7.69 -11.92
C LEU A 481 11.32 7.93 -12.31
N LYS A 482 11.63 9.07 -12.94
CA LYS A 482 12.95 9.40 -13.50
C LYS A 482 13.80 10.32 -12.62
N THR A 483 13.18 11.06 -11.70
CA THR A 483 13.88 12.08 -10.90
C THR A 483 14.12 11.63 -9.47
N HIS A 484 15.23 12.06 -8.88
CA HIS A 484 15.50 11.95 -7.44
C HIS A 484 15.20 13.26 -6.70
N GLU A 485 14.84 14.30 -7.45
CA GLU A 485 14.59 15.63 -6.91
C GLU A 485 13.11 15.86 -6.65
N TRP A 486 12.84 16.69 -5.65
CA TRP A 486 11.51 17.23 -5.40
C TRP A 486 11.04 18.05 -6.60
N TYR A 487 9.75 18.02 -6.89
CA TYR A 487 9.14 18.90 -7.88
C TYR A 487 7.77 19.38 -7.42
N ASN A 488 7.39 20.56 -7.90
CA ASN A 488 6.11 21.17 -7.57
C ASN A 488 4.99 20.51 -8.36
N VAL A 489 3.93 20.10 -7.65
CA VAL A 489 2.68 19.65 -8.24
C VAL A 489 1.69 20.81 -8.19
N SER A 490 1.13 21.17 -9.34
CA SER A 490 0.08 22.20 -9.39
C SER A 490 -1.24 21.59 -8.94
N TYR A 491 -1.92 22.21 -7.97
CA TYR A 491 -3.29 21.81 -7.62
C TYR A 491 -4.25 22.12 -8.78
N ARG A 492 -5.24 21.24 -9.00
CA ARG A 492 -6.41 21.52 -9.85
C ARG A 492 -7.68 21.07 -9.13
N PHE A 493 -8.81 21.63 -9.56
CA PHE A 493 -10.12 21.18 -9.10
C PHE A 493 -10.26 19.66 -9.30
N MET A 494 -10.85 18.98 -8.32
CA MET A 494 -10.95 17.50 -8.22
C MET A 494 -9.64 16.74 -8.06
N TYR A 495 -8.50 17.40 -7.84
CA TYR A 495 -7.27 16.69 -7.53
C TYR A 495 -7.34 16.06 -6.13
N GLU A 496 -7.21 14.75 -6.06
CA GLU A 496 -7.32 13.91 -4.85
C GLU A 496 -5.97 13.22 -4.57
N PRO A 497 -4.92 13.96 -4.17
CA PRO A 497 -3.64 13.34 -3.86
C PRO A 497 -3.66 12.58 -2.53
N TRP A 498 -2.82 11.56 -2.43
CA TRP A 498 -2.34 11.10 -1.13
C TRP A 498 -1.18 11.98 -0.72
N VAL A 499 -1.25 12.50 0.50
CA VAL A 499 -0.31 13.51 0.97
C VAL A 499 0.24 13.19 2.36
N LEU A 500 1.48 13.61 2.59
CA LEU A 500 2.05 13.81 3.91
C LEU A 500 1.90 15.29 4.29
N VAL A 501 1.35 15.56 5.47
CA VAL A 501 1.03 16.91 5.94
C VAL A 501 1.37 17.08 7.42
N ASP A 502 1.51 18.32 7.85
CA ASP A 502 1.58 18.67 9.27
C ASP A 502 0.23 18.36 9.91
N ARG A 503 0.25 17.50 10.94
CA ARG A 503 -0.94 17.00 11.62
C ARG A 503 -1.76 18.11 12.26
N LEU A 504 -1.15 19.22 12.67
CA LEU A 504 -1.83 20.27 13.42
C LEU A 504 -2.33 21.41 12.53
N THR A 505 -1.68 21.66 11.38
CA THR A 505 -2.16 22.68 10.43
C THR A 505 -3.13 22.13 9.39
N SER A 506 -3.11 20.82 9.13
CA SER A 506 -4.09 20.17 8.27
C SER A 506 -5.52 20.39 8.80
N PRO A 507 -6.47 20.85 7.98
CA PRO A 507 -7.83 21.10 8.42
C PRO A 507 -8.52 19.81 8.88
N TRP A 508 -9.44 19.92 9.83
CA TRP A 508 -10.32 18.81 10.18
C TRP A 508 -11.35 18.62 9.07
N HIS A 509 -11.72 17.37 8.81
CA HIS A 509 -12.78 17.10 7.83
C HIS A 509 -14.13 17.48 8.42
N ASP A 510 -15.03 18.01 7.58
CA ASP A 510 -16.39 18.27 8.00
C ASP A 510 -17.13 16.94 8.22
N ILE A 511 -17.42 16.66 9.49
CA ILE A 511 -17.99 15.40 10.00
C ILE A 511 -19.40 15.11 9.52
N ARG A 512 -20.05 16.08 8.84
CA ARG A 512 -21.39 15.93 8.27
C ARG A 512 -21.39 15.21 6.93
N PHE A 513 -20.27 15.22 6.22
CA PHE A 513 -20.15 14.55 4.93
C PHE A 513 -19.94 13.04 5.09
N ARG A 514 -20.63 12.30 4.22
CA ARG A 514 -20.58 10.86 4.06
C ARG A 514 -20.37 10.53 2.58
N GLY A 515 -19.78 9.40 2.26
CA GLY A 515 -19.46 9.01 0.89
C GLY A 515 -19.01 7.57 0.78
#